data_AF-A0A9E2NX39-F1
#
_entry.id   AF-A0A9E2NX39-F1
#
_cell.length_a   1.000
_cell.length_b   1.000
_cell.length_c   1.000
_cell.angle_alpha   90.00
_cell.angle_beta   90.00
_cell.angle_gamma   90.00
#
_symmetry.space_group_name_H-M   'P 1'
#
loop_
_entity.id
_entity.type
_entity.pdbx_description
1 polymer ?
#
loop_
_entity_poly.entity_id
_entity_poly.type
_entity_poly.pdbx_seq_one_letter_code
_entity_poly.pdbx_strand_id
1 'polypeptide(L)'
;MRDILIDSIKTSLIDRNMESILSYQHKLISNREEKIISLIRRELESCDEFIISVAFITLGGVTMILEQLKDLEQRDVKGKILTGDYLTFTQPKALKKLLEFKNIELKILSDEKFHAKGYFFRKGDIWTMIVGSSNLTQTALTINFEW
;
A
#
# COMPACT_ATOMS: atom_id res chain seq x y z
N MET A 1 24.32 -0.44 -0.19
CA MET A 1 22.89 -0.82 -0.24
C MET A 1 22.68 -2.32 -0.07
N ARG A 2 23.34 -3.17 -0.88
CA ARG A 2 23.21 -4.64 -0.78
C ARG A 2 23.45 -5.19 0.63
N ASP A 3 24.57 -4.84 1.26
CA ASP A 3 24.93 -5.39 2.57
C ASP A 3 23.95 -4.96 3.66
N ILE A 4 23.51 -3.70 3.62
CA ILE A 4 22.46 -3.17 4.50
C ILE A 4 21.19 -4.02 4.42
N LEU A 5 20.73 -4.36 3.20
CA LEU A 5 19.53 -5.19 3.03
C LEU A 5 19.75 -6.62 3.51
N ILE A 6 20.92 -7.20 3.25
CA ILE A 6 21.27 -8.55 3.72
C ILE A 6 21.26 -8.60 5.26
N ASP A 7 21.86 -7.62 5.91
CA ASP A 7 21.92 -7.57 7.37
C ASP A 7 20.53 -7.36 7.97
N SER A 8 19.70 -6.50 7.38
CA SER A 8 18.31 -6.34 7.80
C SER A 8 17.46 -7.61 7.61
N ILE A 9 17.66 -8.35 6.52
CA ILE A 9 17.00 -9.66 6.31
C ILE A 9 17.44 -10.65 7.38
N LYS A 10 18.74 -10.73 7.68
CA LYS A 10 19.26 -11.63 8.73
C LYS A 10 18.70 -11.27 10.09
N THR A 11 18.66 -9.99 10.46
CA THR A 11 18.06 -9.55 11.73
C THR A 11 16.59 -9.95 11.81
N SER A 12 15.81 -9.73 10.75
CA SER A 12 14.37 -9.96 10.79
C SER A 12 13.96 -11.43 10.67
N LEU A 13 14.73 -12.25 9.95
CA LEU A 13 14.33 -13.63 9.61
C LEU A 13 15.18 -14.72 10.25
N ILE A 14 16.36 -14.39 10.79
CA ILE A 14 17.32 -15.37 11.33
C ILE A 14 17.58 -15.11 12.81
N ASP A 15 18.05 -13.91 13.18
CA ASP A 15 18.39 -13.58 14.56
C ASP A 15 18.13 -12.10 14.89
N ARG A 16 17.09 -11.87 15.70
CA ARG A 16 16.67 -10.53 16.17
C ARG A 16 17.72 -9.77 16.99
N ASN A 17 18.78 -10.44 17.45
CA ASN A 17 19.84 -9.79 18.22
C ASN A 17 20.95 -9.21 17.33
N MET A 18 20.92 -9.48 16.02
CA MET A 18 21.85 -8.87 15.06
C MET A 18 21.52 -7.39 14.83
N GLU A 19 22.54 -6.53 14.83
CA GLU A 19 22.35 -5.11 14.51
C GLU A 19 22.14 -4.88 13.00
N SER A 20 21.12 -4.10 12.66
CA SER A 20 20.87 -3.63 11.30
C SER A 20 19.97 -2.39 11.31
N ILE A 21 19.81 -1.75 10.15
CA ILE A 21 18.99 -0.54 10.03
C ILE A 21 17.50 -0.92 10.11
N LEU A 22 16.80 -0.36 11.10
CA LEU A 22 15.39 -0.67 11.42
C LEU A 22 14.41 -0.41 10.26
N SER A 23 14.69 0.58 9.40
CA SER A 23 13.81 0.92 8.27
C SER A 23 13.80 -0.13 7.16
N TYR A 24 14.81 -1.00 7.09
CA TYR A 24 14.91 -2.09 6.10
C TYR A 24 14.60 -3.46 6.69
N GLN A 25 14.35 -3.53 8.00
CA GLN A 25 13.91 -4.74 8.67
C GLN A 25 12.46 -5.06 8.27
N HIS A 26 12.20 -6.35 8.07
CA HIS A 26 10.86 -6.85 7.79
C HIS A 26 10.01 -6.73 9.07
N LYS A 27 8.76 -6.32 8.90
CA LYS A 27 7.82 -6.11 10.00
C LYS A 27 6.55 -6.88 9.75
N LEU A 28 6.06 -7.54 10.79
CA LEU A 28 4.67 -7.96 10.85
C LEU A 28 3.84 -6.75 11.26
N ILE A 29 2.82 -6.43 10.48
CA ILE A 29 2.01 -5.23 10.70
C ILE A 29 0.62 -5.68 11.11
N SER A 30 0.06 -5.07 12.15
CA SER A 30 -1.34 -5.26 12.50
C SER A 30 -1.90 -3.98 13.09
N ASN A 31 -3.20 -3.76 12.93
CA ASN A 31 -3.87 -2.58 13.48
C ASN A 31 -3.88 -2.50 15.03
N ARG A 32 -3.23 -3.43 15.75
CA ARG A 32 -3.04 -3.35 17.21
C ARG A 32 -1.85 -2.49 17.61
N GLU A 33 -0.71 -2.70 16.95
CA GLU A 33 0.55 -2.04 17.32
C GLU A 33 0.77 -0.77 16.49
N GLU A 34 0.71 -0.88 15.16
CA GLU A 34 0.85 0.23 14.22
C GLU A 34 -0.25 0.10 13.17
N LYS A 35 -1.10 1.13 13.03
CA LYS A 35 -2.18 1.10 12.03
C LYS A 35 -1.59 0.98 10.63
N ILE A 36 -2.14 0.08 9.81
CA ILE A 36 -1.65 -0.16 8.45
C ILE A 36 -1.68 1.13 7.61
N ILE A 37 -2.70 1.98 7.81
CA ILE A 37 -2.79 3.28 7.15
C ILE A 37 -1.58 4.17 7.42
N SER A 38 -0.99 4.11 8.61
CA SER A 38 0.14 4.96 8.99
C SER A 38 1.38 4.63 8.14
N LEU A 39 1.62 3.34 7.89
CA LEU A 39 2.70 2.92 7.00
C LEU A 39 2.42 3.31 5.55
N ILE A 40 1.21 3.04 5.04
CA ILE A 40 0.84 3.40 3.68
C ILE A 40 1.03 4.90 3.42
N ARG A 41 0.58 5.76 4.35
CA ARG A 41 0.77 7.22 4.24
C ARG A 41 2.25 7.60 4.21
N ARG A 42 3.06 7.06 5.14
CA ARG A 42 4.50 7.32 5.21
C ARG A 42 5.22 6.92 3.93
N GLU A 43 4.88 5.77 3.34
CA GLU A 43 5.50 5.34 2.09
C GLU A 43 5.05 6.22 0.90
N LEU A 44 3.76 6.58 0.81
CA LEU A 44 3.25 7.50 -0.21
C LEU A 44 3.89 8.90 -0.13
N GLU A 45 4.17 9.40 1.07
CA GLU A 45 4.78 10.73 1.26
C GLU A 45 6.18 10.83 0.65
N SER A 46 6.90 9.72 0.51
CA SER A 46 8.31 9.75 0.11
C SER A 46 8.66 8.94 -1.14
N CYS A 47 7.69 8.27 -1.75
CA CYS A 47 7.91 7.49 -2.96
C CYS A 47 7.98 8.36 -4.22
N ASP A 48 8.64 7.79 -5.24
CA ASP A 48 8.76 8.33 -6.60
C ASP A 48 7.88 7.54 -7.59
N GLU A 49 7.28 6.44 -7.15
CA GLU A 49 6.26 5.65 -7.86
C GLU A 49 5.49 4.77 -6.86
N PHE A 50 4.21 4.52 -7.13
CA PHE A 50 3.41 3.60 -6.31
C PHE A 50 2.50 2.69 -7.14
N ILE A 51 2.25 1.49 -6.61
CA ILE A 51 1.28 0.54 -7.16
C ILE A 51 0.38 0.07 -6.02
N ILE A 52 -0.94 0.15 -6.20
CA ILE A 52 -1.92 -0.43 -5.29
C ILE A 52 -2.70 -1.50 -6.05
N SER A 53 -2.58 -2.75 -5.60
CA SER A 53 -3.20 -3.91 -6.22
C SER A 53 -4.04 -4.64 -5.18
N VAL A 54 -5.30 -4.21 -5.03
CA VAL A 54 -6.19 -4.66 -3.95
C VAL A 54 -7.52 -5.12 -4.51
N ALA A 55 -8.08 -6.19 -3.95
CA ALA A 55 -9.33 -6.76 -4.41
C ALA A 55 -10.46 -5.72 -4.40
N PHE A 56 -10.56 -4.98 -3.30
CA PHE A 56 -11.68 -4.09 -3.02
C PHE A 56 -11.23 -2.69 -2.63
N ILE A 57 -11.96 -1.69 -3.13
CA ILE A 57 -11.75 -0.27 -2.79
C ILE A 57 -13.07 0.36 -2.35
N THR A 58 -13.08 1.02 -1.20
CA THR A 58 -14.21 1.86 -0.75
C THR A 58 -13.83 3.34 -0.75
N LEU A 59 -14.84 4.22 -0.83
CA LEU A 59 -14.60 5.67 -0.75
C LEU A 59 -13.97 6.04 0.59
N GLY A 60 -14.39 5.37 1.67
CA GLY A 60 -13.79 5.54 2.99
C GLY A 60 -12.29 5.23 2.98
N GLY A 61 -11.86 4.16 2.30
CA GLY A 61 -10.44 3.83 2.16
C GLY A 61 -9.65 4.85 1.34
N VAL A 62 -10.20 5.29 0.20
CA VAL A 62 -9.56 6.33 -0.64
C VAL A 62 -9.40 7.65 0.14
N THR A 63 -10.43 8.06 0.89
CA THR A 63 -10.38 9.28 1.71
C THR A 63 -9.24 9.24 2.73
N MET A 64 -8.85 8.06 3.23
CA MET A 64 -7.74 7.93 4.18
C MET A 64 -6.39 8.32 3.58
N ILE A 65 -6.19 8.22 2.27
CA ILE A 65 -4.92 8.57 1.59
C ILE A 65 -5.06 9.79 0.67
N LEU A 66 -6.18 10.50 0.74
CA LEU A 66 -6.53 11.53 -0.23
C LEU A 66 -5.53 12.70 -0.28
N GLU A 67 -4.99 13.07 0.89
CA GLU A 67 -3.99 14.13 0.99
C GLU A 67 -2.68 13.71 0.31
N GLN A 68 -2.21 12.48 0.58
CA GLN A 68 -1.02 11.93 -0.06
C GLN A 68 -1.17 11.83 -1.58
N LEU A 69 -2.34 11.41 -2.08
CA LEU A 69 -2.58 11.34 -3.53
C LEU A 69 -2.53 12.73 -4.20
N LYS A 70 -3.03 13.78 -3.53
CA LYS A 70 -2.94 15.17 -4.04
C LYS A 70 -1.51 15.67 -4.09
N ASP A 71 -0.73 15.41 -3.04
CA ASP A 71 0.67 15.77 -3.00
C ASP A 71 1.50 15.05 -4.08
N LEU A 72 1.24 13.74 -4.27
CA LEU A 72 1.87 12.96 -5.33
C LEU A 72 1.55 13.48 -6.73
N GLU A 73 0.31 13.94 -6.97
CA GLU A 73 -0.06 14.58 -8.24
C GLU A 73 0.69 15.90 -8.44
N GLN A 74 0.83 16.72 -7.39
CA GLN A 74 1.58 17.98 -7.45
C GLN A 74 3.07 17.75 -7.76
N ARG A 75 3.65 16.65 -7.27
CA ARG A 75 5.03 16.23 -7.54
C ARG A 75 5.20 15.45 -8.85
N ASP A 76 4.12 15.26 -9.62
CA ASP A 76 4.06 14.43 -10.83
C ASP A 76 4.52 12.97 -10.66
N VAL A 77 4.38 12.43 -9.45
CA VAL A 77 4.71 11.02 -9.15
C VAL A 77 3.63 10.12 -9.73
N LYS A 78 4.00 9.18 -10.60
CA LYS A 78 3.04 8.29 -11.27
C LYS A 78 2.61 7.14 -10.36
N GLY A 79 1.32 6.84 -10.42
CA GLY A 79 0.68 5.77 -9.67
C GLY A 79 -0.08 4.80 -10.56
N LYS A 80 -0.13 3.53 -10.16
CA LYS A 80 -1.00 2.53 -10.78
C LYS A 80 -1.92 1.91 -9.74
N ILE A 81 -3.19 1.78 -10.06
CA ILE A 81 -4.18 1.14 -9.20
C ILE A 81 -4.89 0.04 -9.99
N LEU A 82 -4.82 -1.19 -9.46
CA LEU A 82 -5.55 -2.34 -9.95
C LEU A 82 -6.54 -2.80 -8.88
N THR A 83 -7.80 -2.94 -9.27
CA THR A 83 -8.87 -3.46 -8.41
C THR A 83 -9.70 -4.49 -9.14
N GLY A 84 -10.50 -5.28 -8.40
CA GLY A 84 -11.48 -6.21 -8.96
C GLY A 84 -12.91 -5.69 -8.85
N ASP A 85 -13.80 -6.28 -9.63
CA ASP A 85 -15.27 -6.16 -9.48
C ASP A 85 -15.91 -7.37 -8.79
N TYR A 86 -15.10 -8.36 -8.37
CA TYR A 86 -15.55 -9.52 -7.61
C TYR A 86 -16.42 -9.13 -6.41
N LEU A 87 -17.54 -9.82 -6.22
CA LEU A 87 -18.56 -9.56 -5.19
C LEU A 87 -19.18 -8.15 -5.22
N THR A 88 -18.91 -7.35 -6.25
CA THR A 88 -19.42 -5.97 -6.39
C THR A 88 -19.10 -5.09 -5.17
N PHE A 89 -18.00 -5.38 -4.46
CA PHE A 89 -17.65 -4.69 -3.22
C PHE A 89 -16.99 -3.33 -3.49
N THR A 90 -16.23 -3.23 -4.59
CA THR A 90 -15.58 -1.99 -5.02
C THR A 90 -16.64 -0.92 -5.29
N GLN A 91 -16.54 0.21 -4.59
CA GLN A 91 -17.55 1.24 -4.66
C GLN A 91 -17.34 2.15 -5.89
N PRO A 92 -18.35 2.36 -6.74
CA PRO A 92 -18.22 3.25 -7.90
C PRO A 92 -17.81 4.68 -7.54
N LYS A 93 -18.23 5.18 -6.37
CA LYS A 93 -17.81 6.50 -5.86
C LYS A 93 -16.30 6.57 -5.56
N ALA A 94 -15.70 5.47 -5.14
CA ALA A 94 -14.26 5.39 -4.91
C ALA A 94 -13.49 5.46 -6.23
N LEU A 95 -13.94 4.72 -7.24
CA LEU A 95 -13.36 4.74 -8.59
C LEU A 95 -13.47 6.13 -9.21
N LYS A 96 -14.66 6.75 -9.15
CA LYS A 96 -14.86 8.14 -9.59
C LYS A 96 -13.89 9.10 -8.91
N LYS A 97 -13.66 8.94 -7.61
CA LYS A 97 -12.72 9.78 -6.86
C LYS A 97 -11.27 9.57 -7.32
N LEU A 98 -10.86 8.33 -7.58
CA LEU A 98 -9.52 8.02 -8.08
C LEU A 98 -9.29 8.53 -9.51
N LEU A 99 -10.33 8.52 -10.36
CA LEU A 99 -10.29 9.06 -11.72
C LEU A 99 -10.12 10.59 -11.79
N GLU A 100 -10.26 11.31 -10.67
CA GLU A 100 -9.98 12.75 -10.62
C GLU A 100 -8.47 13.06 -10.73
N PHE A 101 -7.60 12.09 -10.43
CA PHE A 101 -6.14 12.25 -10.42
C PHE A 101 -5.52 11.89 -11.78
N LYS A 102 -4.78 12.82 -12.38
CA LYS A 102 -4.20 12.67 -13.73
C LYS A 102 -2.94 11.81 -13.76
N ASN A 103 -2.27 11.66 -12.62
CA ASN A 103 -1.06 10.86 -12.45
C ASN A 103 -1.34 9.39 -12.12
N ILE A 104 -2.62 8.98 -12.03
CA ILE A 104 -3.03 7.62 -11.67
C ILE A 104 -3.56 6.86 -12.89
N GLU A 105 -2.94 5.74 -13.21
CA GLU A 105 -3.50 4.73 -14.12
C GLU A 105 -4.39 3.77 -13.33
N LEU A 106 -5.71 3.87 -13.52
CA LEU A 106 -6.69 3.00 -12.86
C LEU A 106 -7.16 1.89 -13.81
N LYS A 107 -7.06 0.63 -13.36
CA LYS A 107 -7.56 -0.55 -14.07
C LYS A 107 -8.48 -1.39 -13.16
N ILE A 108 -9.46 -2.02 -13.79
CA ILE A 108 -10.38 -2.97 -13.15
C ILE A 108 -10.19 -4.32 -13.85
N LEU A 109 -9.94 -5.35 -13.06
CA LEU A 109 -9.97 -6.73 -13.53
C LEU A 109 -11.39 -7.26 -13.34
N SER A 110 -12.07 -7.50 -14.46
CA SER A 110 -13.45 -7.98 -14.50
C SER A 110 -13.54 -9.48 -14.71
N ASP A 111 -14.63 -10.08 -14.21
CA ASP A 111 -14.97 -11.51 -14.36
C ASP A 111 -13.93 -12.50 -13.78
N GLU A 112 -13.04 -12.01 -12.92
CA GLU A 112 -12.00 -12.79 -12.28
C GLU A 112 -12.15 -12.76 -10.75
N LYS A 113 -11.79 -13.86 -10.08
CA LYS A 113 -11.76 -13.92 -8.60
C LYS A 113 -10.50 -13.23 -8.05
N PHE A 114 -10.34 -11.96 -8.40
CA PHE A 114 -9.20 -11.15 -7.96
C PHE A 114 -9.27 -10.88 -6.47
N HIS A 115 -8.33 -11.45 -5.71
CA HIS A 115 -8.31 -11.32 -4.25
C HIS A 115 -6.95 -10.91 -3.68
N ALA A 116 -6.06 -10.33 -4.49
CA ALA A 116 -4.79 -9.79 -4.01
C ALA A 116 -5.00 -8.59 -3.07
N LYS A 117 -4.06 -8.35 -2.15
CA LYS A 117 -3.91 -7.07 -1.43
C LYS A 117 -2.42 -6.77 -1.29
N GLY A 118 -1.92 -5.95 -2.20
CA GLY A 118 -0.53 -5.52 -2.22
C GLY A 118 -0.43 -4.01 -2.43
N TYR A 119 0.46 -3.39 -1.68
CA TYR A 119 0.83 -2.00 -1.81
C TYR A 119 2.34 -1.93 -2.03
N PHE A 120 2.76 -1.22 -3.07
CA PHE A 120 4.15 -1.18 -3.51
C PHE A 120 4.54 0.28 -3.67
N PHE A 121 5.71 0.63 -3.15
CA PHE A 121 6.22 1.98 -3.16
C PHE A 121 7.68 1.92 -3.57
N ARG A 122 8.07 2.69 -4.59
CA ARG A 122 9.46 2.79 -5.02
C ARG A 122 10.05 4.12 -4.59
N LYS A 123 11.26 4.09 -4.04
CA LYS A 123 12.07 5.28 -3.75
C LYS A 123 13.49 5.04 -4.24
N GLY A 124 13.91 5.78 -5.27
CA GLY A 124 15.12 5.45 -6.03
C GLY A 124 15.08 3.99 -6.54
N ASP A 125 16.05 3.18 -6.10
CA ASP A 125 16.22 1.77 -6.47
C ASP A 125 15.58 0.78 -5.48
N ILE A 126 14.89 1.28 -4.44
CA ILE A 126 14.34 0.44 -3.37
C ILE A 126 12.82 0.36 -3.51
N TRP A 127 12.30 -0.86 -3.40
CA TRP A 127 10.87 -1.13 -3.29
C TRP A 127 10.51 -1.51 -1.85
N THR A 128 9.56 -0.78 -1.26
CA THR A 128 8.85 -1.20 -0.06
C THR A 128 7.55 -1.87 -0.47
N MET A 129 7.28 -3.04 0.10
CA MET A 129 6.08 -3.82 -0.18
C MET A 129 5.31 -4.10 1.11
N ILE A 130 4.00 -3.85 1.08
CA ILE A 130 3.06 -4.27 2.12
C ILE A 130 2.11 -5.27 1.46
N VAL A 131 2.15 -6.52 1.90
CA VAL A 131 1.34 -7.62 1.36
C VAL A 131 0.65 -8.30 2.53
N GLY A 132 -0.66 -8.50 2.43
CA GLY A 132 -1.44 -8.98 3.56
C GLY A 132 -2.92 -9.17 3.26
N SER A 133 -3.76 -9.06 4.30
CA SER A 133 -5.22 -9.22 4.19
C SER A 133 -5.97 -7.92 3.85
N SER A 134 -5.31 -6.76 3.99
CA SER A 134 -5.98 -5.45 4.03
C SER A 134 -6.30 -4.86 2.66
N ASN A 135 -7.59 -4.80 2.35
CA ASN A 135 -8.10 -4.02 1.22
C ASN A 135 -8.01 -2.50 1.48
N LEU A 136 -8.18 -1.68 0.43
CA LEU A 136 -8.23 -0.22 0.56
C LEU A 136 -9.63 0.21 1.05
N THR A 137 -9.91 -0.13 2.30
CA THR A 137 -11.16 0.20 3.00
C THR A 137 -10.85 0.79 4.36
N GLN A 138 -11.68 1.72 4.85
CA GLN A 138 -11.41 2.38 6.14
C GLN A 138 -11.23 1.37 7.28
N THR A 139 -12.11 0.37 7.37
CA THR A 139 -12.09 -0.62 8.45
C THR A 139 -10.88 -1.54 8.37
N ALA A 140 -10.52 -2.05 7.18
CA ALA A 140 -9.31 -2.87 7.02
C ALA A 140 -8.04 -2.10 7.40
N LEU A 141 -7.96 -0.81 7.08
CA LEU A 141 -6.75 -0.04 7.35
C LEU A 141 -6.63 0.49 8.79
N THR A 142 -7.67 0.35 9.62
CA THR A 142 -7.71 1.00 10.95
C THR A 142 -8.26 0.16 12.10
N ILE A 143 -9.24 -0.71 11.87
CA ILE A 143 -10.03 -1.34 12.93
C ILE A 143 -9.89 -2.86 12.90
N ASN A 144 -10.04 -3.47 11.71
CA ASN A 144 -10.04 -4.91 11.57
C ASN A 144 -8.73 -5.51 12.08
N PHE A 145 -8.84 -6.74 12.57
CA PHE A 145 -7.66 -7.55 12.81
C PHE A 145 -7.15 -8.07 11.47
N GLU A 146 -5.97 -7.59 11.09
CA GLU A 146 -5.36 -7.74 9.78
C GLU A 146 -3.90 -8.15 9.96
N TRP A 147 -3.36 -8.82 8.94
CA TRP A 147 -2.00 -9.33 8.88
C TRP A 147 -1.30 -8.85 7.61
#